data_AF-A0A7V9BF74-F1
#
_entry.id   AF-A0A7V9BF74-F1
#
_cell.length_a   1.000
_cell.length_b   1.000
_cell.length_c   1.000
_cell.angle_alpha   90.00
_cell.angle_beta   90.00
_cell.angle_gamma   90.00
#
_symmetry.space_group_name_H-M   'P 1'
#
loop_
_entity.id
_entity.type
_entity.pdbx_description
1 polymer ?
#
loop_
_entity_poly.entity_id
_entity_poly.type
_entity_poly.pdbx_seq_one_letter_code
_entity_poly.pdbx_strand_id
1 'polypeptide(L)'
;MRLRLLLLLAIALAAGCGGADSDEPTFEGAPLERQDPGPIHVHGLGINPADEALFIATHTGLYRVAPGDLKALLVGEDRQDTMGFSVAGPNRFVGSGHPDLRTDLPPLLGLIESTDAGRSWKPISLLGKADFHVLRSAGRFVYGFDASNARLLVSPDRGRTWQERRAPEPLLDLVARAGKPTTAIASGSVLYRSADGGETWSVLGGEAGYLAWPRPDRLFQVVGSGRVQVSRDGGATWTP
;
A
#
# COMPACT_ATOMS: atom_id res chain seq x y z
N MET A 1 -35.59 -53.35 24.53
CA MET A 1 -34.44 -54.15 24.99
C MET A 1 -34.36 -55.43 24.17
N ARG A 2 -33.58 -55.48 23.07
CA ARG A 2 -33.00 -56.72 22.54
C ARG A 2 -31.69 -56.38 21.81
N LEU A 3 -30.61 -56.55 22.55
CA LEU A 3 -29.22 -56.56 22.08
C LEU A 3 -28.91 -57.98 21.60
N ARG A 4 -28.41 -58.15 20.38
CA ARG A 4 -27.55 -59.28 19.95
C ARG A 4 -26.62 -58.74 18.85
N LEU A 5 -25.42 -58.31 19.24
CA LEU A 5 -24.17 -59.08 19.29
C LEU A 5 -23.51 -59.15 17.90
N LEU A 6 -22.48 -58.33 17.74
CA LEU A 6 -21.53 -58.31 16.62
C LEU A 6 -20.68 -59.58 16.62
N LEU A 7 -20.31 -60.06 15.43
CA LEU A 7 -19.06 -60.78 15.23
C LEU A 7 -18.37 -60.26 13.97
N LEU A 8 -17.17 -59.72 14.19
CA LEU A 8 -16.20 -59.33 13.18
C LEU A 8 -15.53 -60.58 12.59
N LEU A 9 -15.21 -60.55 11.30
CA LEU A 9 -14.10 -61.32 10.77
C LEU A 9 -13.33 -60.45 9.77
N ALA A 10 -12.11 -60.10 10.15
CA ALA A 10 -11.12 -59.48 9.27
C ALA A 10 -10.35 -60.59 8.55
N ILE A 11 -10.15 -60.44 7.24
CA ILE A 11 -9.17 -61.20 6.47
C ILE A 11 -8.29 -60.18 5.75
N ALA A 12 -6.98 -60.28 5.97
CA ALA A 12 -5.96 -59.59 5.22
C ALA A 12 -4.92 -60.59 4.71
N LEU A 13 -4.22 -60.17 3.65
CA LEU A 13 -3.07 -60.76 2.94
C LEU A 13 -3.41 -61.77 1.83
N ALA A 14 -2.79 -61.77 0.65
CA ALA A 14 -1.74 -60.93 0.08
C ALA A 14 -1.71 -61.08 -1.46
N ALA A 15 -1.03 -60.11 -2.07
CA ALA A 15 -0.51 -59.98 -3.44
C ALA A 15 -0.50 -61.20 -4.40
N GLY A 16 -0.94 -60.94 -5.63
CA GLY A 16 -0.56 -61.65 -6.84
C GLY A 16 -0.42 -60.66 -8.01
N CYS A 17 0.80 -60.46 -8.51
CA CYS A 17 1.14 -59.63 -9.66
C CYS A 17 0.65 -60.24 -10.99
N GLY A 18 0.27 -59.41 -11.96
CA GLY A 18 0.06 -59.88 -13.34
C GLY A 18 -0.64 -58.89 -14.27
N GLY A 19 0.08 -57.84 -14.67
CA GLY A 19 -0.03 -57.06 -15.91
C GLY A 19 -1.37 -56.88 -16.64
N ALA A 20 -1.88 -55.66 -16.61
CA ALA A 20 -2.43 -54.98 -17.78
C ALA A 20 -2.15 -53.48 -17.62
N ASP A 21 -1.49 -52.89 -18.61
CA ASP A 21 -1.17 -51.47 -18.70
C ASP A 21 -2.42 -50.62 -18.43
N SER A 22 -2.45 -49.96 -17.28
CA SER A 22 -3.26 -48.78 -17.08
C SER A 22 -2.33 -47.59 -17.26
N ASP A 23 -2.44 -46.91 -18.41
CA ASP A 23 -1.99 -45.53 -18.58
C ASP A 23 -2.77 -44.66 -17.58
N GLU A 24 -2.37 -44.67 -16.32
CA GLU A 24 -2.72 -43.59 -15.41
C GLU A 24 -1.87 -42.39 -15.83
N PRO A 25 -2.49 -41.26 -16.19
CA PRO A 25 -1.73 -40.05 -16.46
C PRO A 25 -1.05 -39.66 -15.14
N THR A 26 0.25 -39.92 -15.06
CA THR A 26 1.11 -39.26 -14.08
C THR A 26 1.05 -37.78 -14.40
N PHE A 27 0.25 -37.03 -13.65
CA PHE A 27 0.43 -35.59 -13.54
C PHE A 27 1.77 -35.39 -12.84
N GLU A 28 2.86 -35.46 -13.62
CA GLU A 28 4.06 -34.73 -13.28
C GLU A 28 3.61 -33.28 -13.14
N GLY A 29 3.51 -32.81 -11.90
CA GLY A 29 3.23 -31.44 -11.61
C GLY A 29 4.29 -30.62 -12.31
N ALA A 30 3.92 -30.01 -13.45
CA ALA A 30 4.65 -28.86 -13.96
C ALA A 30 4.91 -27.97 -12.75
N PRO A 31 6.15 -27.44 -12.57
CA PRO A 31 6.38 -26.45 -11.54
C PRO A 31 5.25 -25.45 -11.67
N LEU A 32 4.51 -25.21 -10.59
CA LEU A 32 3.72 -24.00 -10.50
C LEU A 32 4.75 -22.89 -10.58
N GLU A 33 5.12 -22.46 -11.80
CA GLU A 33 5.62 -21.13 -12.02
C GLU A 33 4.58 -20.28 -11.31
N ARG A 34 4.95 -19.73 -10.15
CA ARG A 34 4.13 -18.75 -9.48
C ARG A 34 4.01 -17.63 -10.50
N GLN A 35 2.92 -17.64 -11.26
CA GLN A 35 2.62 -16.58 -12.20
C GLN A 35 2.71 -15.30 -11.40
N ASP A 36 3.51 -14.36 -11.88
CA ASP A 36 3.58 -13.05 -11.27
C ASP A 36 2.17 -12.48 -11.27
N PRO A 37 1.51 -12.30 -10.11
CA PRO A 37 0.13 -11.84 -10.06
C PRO A 37 -0.03 -10.44 -10.66
N GLY A 38 1.08 -9.73 -10.89
CA GLY A 38 1.09 -8.35 -11.33
C GLY A 38 0.60 -7.40 -10.24
N PRO A 39 0.38 -6.12 -10.55
CA PRO A 39 -0.02 -5.13 -9.57
C PRO A 39 -1.47 -5.34 -9.12
N ILE A 40 -1.68 -6.11 -8.06
CA ILE A 40 -3.00 -6.35 -7.46
C ILE A 40 -3.24 -5.40 -6.28
N HIS A 41 -4.34 -4.64 -6.36
CA HIS A 41 -4.77 -3.59 -5.41
C HIS A 41 -3.70 -2.50 -5.24
N VAL A 42 -3.96 -1.34 -5.82
CA VAL A 42 -3.04 -0.20 -5.78
C VAL A 42 -3.29 0.62 -4.51
N HIS A 43 -2.25 0.78 -3.70
CA HIS A 43 -2.29 1.56 -2.45
C HIS A 43 -1.57 2.91 -2.58
N GLY A 44 -0.68 3.04 -3.56
CA GLY A 44 0.02 4.29 -3.81
C GLY A 44 0.67 4.35 -5.18
N LEU A 45 0.74 5.57 -5.72
CA LEU A 45 1.38 5.88 -6.99
C LEU A 45 2.38 7.01 -6.78
N GLY A 46 3.48 6.98 -7.54
CA GLY A 46 4.41 8.11 -7.54
C GLY A 46 5.32 8.11 -8.76
N ILE A 47 5.59 9.30 -9.30
CA ILE A 47 6.56 9.48 -10.37
C ILE A 47 7.93 9.70 -9.73
N ASN A 48 8.92 8.91 -10.12
CA ASN A 48 10.30 9.10 -9.67
C ASN A 48 10.95 10.26 -10.44
N PRO A 49 11.43 11.32 -9.77
CA PRO A 49 12.07 12.45 -10.44
C PRO A 49 13.39 12.10 -11.14
N ALA A 50 14.00 10.96 -10.84
CA ALA A 50 15.29 10.58 -11.43
C ALA A 50 15.17 10.08 -12.87
N ASP A 51 14.04 9.46 -13.23
CA ASP A 51 13.86 8.77 -14.53
C ASP A 51 12.42 8.86 -15.06
N GLU A 52 11.56 9.66 -14.43
CA GLU A 52 10.15 9.88 -14.77
C GLU A 52 9.27 8.63 -14.77
N ALA A 53 9.77 7.50 -14.25
CA ALA A 53 9.01 6.27 -14.19
C ALA A 53 7.90 6.34 -13.13
N LEU A 54 6.77 5.71 -13.44
CA LEU A 54 5.68 5.50 -12.50
C LEU A 54 6.01 4.30 -11.61
N PHE A 55 5.89 4.48 -10.31
CA PHE A 55 5.95 3.43 -9.31
C PHE A 55 4.55 3.17 -8.73
N ILE A 56 4.23 1.90 -8.53
CA ILE A 56 2.91 1.39 -8.14
C ILE A 56 3.10 0.47 -6.93
N ALA A 57 2.64 0.92 -5.77
CA ALA A 57 2.65 0.15 -4.54
C ALA A 57 1.40 -0.72 -4.42
N THR A 58 1.59 -1.99 -4.09
CA THR A 58 0.52 -3.01 -4.13
C THR A 58 0.68 -4.06 -3.04
N HIS A 59 -0.29 -4.98 -2.91
CA HIS A 59 -0.19 -6.15 -2.03
C HIS A 59 0.90 -7.16 -2.46
N THR A 60 1.44 -7.04 -3.66
CA THR A 60 2.31 -8.06 -4.25
C THR A 60 3.72 -7.53 -4.54
N GLY A 61 4.08 -6.41 -3.91
CA GLY A 61 5.34 -5.70 -4.10
C GLY A 61 5.16 -4.33 -4.75
N LEU A 62 6.30 -3.71 -5.04
CA LEU A 62 6.39 -2.46 -5.77
C LEU A 62 6.63 -2.74 -7.25
N TYR A 63 5.85 -2.12 -8.12
CA TYR A 63 6.02 -2.24 -9.57
C TYR A 63 6.45 -0.89 -10.17
N ARG A 64 7.14 -0.96 -11.31
CA ARG A 64 7.60 0.20 -12.09
C ARG A 64 7.10 0.11 -13.52
N VAL A 65 6.70 1.25 -14.09
CA VAL A 65 6.39 1.45 -15.50
C VAL A 65 7.30 2.56 -16.01
N ALA A 66 8.16 2.28 -16.99
CA ALA A 66 9.00 3.32 -17.59
C ALA A 66 8.15 4.27 -18.47
N PRO A 67 8.60 5.49 -18.73
CA PRO A 67 7.93 6.37 -19.69
C PRO A 67 7.76 5.68 -21.05
N GLY A 68 6.51 5.61 -21.53
CA GLY A 68 6.16 4.98 -22.81
C GLY A 68 5.88 3.47 -22.73
N ASP A 69 6.19 2.81 -21.62
CA ASP A 69 5.87 1.40 -21.43
C ASP A 69 4.39 1.19 -21.09
N LEU A 70 3.83 0.07 -21.54
CA LEU A 70 2.46 -0.35 -21.23
C LEU A 70 2.41 -1.44 -20.14
N LYS A 71 3.56 -1.97 -19.73
CA LYS A 71 3.66 -3.08 -18.79
C LYS A 71 4.39 -2.65 -17.52
N ALA A 72 3.80 -3.00 -16.38
CA ALA A 72 4.44 -2.85 -15.08
C ALA A 72 5.37 -4.04 -14.81
N LEU A 73 6.56 -3.77 -14.28
CA LEU A 73 7.56 -4.75 -13.89
C LEU A 73 7.79 -4.69 -12.39
N LEU A 74 7.90 -5.84 -11.73
CA LEU A 74 8.26 -5.91 -10.31
C LEU A 74 9.63 -5.26 -10.08
N VAL A 75 9.74 -4.47 -9.01
CA VAL A 75 10.98 -3.84 -8.57
C VAL A 75 11.68 -4.77 -7.58
N GLY A 76 12.88 -5.24 -7.94
CA GLY A 76 13.61 -6.19 -7.10
C GLY A 76 12.89 -7.55 -7.02
N GLU A 77 13.06 -8.24 -5.90
CA GLU A 77 12.45 -9.55 -5.66
C GLU A 77 11.45 -9.55 -4.51
N ASP A 78 11.37 -8.46 -3.75
CA ASP A 78 10.53 -8.34 -2.56
C ASP A 78 9.06 -8.18 -2.93
N ARG A 79 8.21 -9.04 -2.38
CA ARG A 79 6.75 -9.02 -2.52
C ARG A 79 6.08 -8.55 -1.24
N GLN A 80 6.73 -7.60 -0.54
CA GLN A 80 6.15 -6.98 0.63
C GLN A 80 4.79 -6.35 0.28
N ASP A 81 3.84 -6.45 1.19
CA ASP A 81 2.55 -5.80 1.05
C ASP A 81 2.72 -4.30 1.33
N THR A 82 2.76 -3.50 0.27
CA THR A 82 3.04 -2.07 0.37
C THR A 82 1.72 -1.29 0.48
N MET A 83 1.20 -1.19 1.71
CA MET A 83 -0.07 -0.52 2.04
C MET A 83 0.03 1.02 2.04
N GLY A 84 1.22 1.56 2.21
CA GLY A 84 1.47 3.01 2.14
C GLY A 84 2.74 3.29 1.36
N PHE A 85 2.71 4.30 0.48
CA PHE A 85 3.85 4.63 -0.37
C PHE A 85 3.89 6.11 -0.73
N SER A 86 5.11 6.66 -0.75
CA SER A 86 5.36 8.01 -1.26
C SER A 86 6.77 8.12 -1.85
N VAL A 87 6.88 8.73 -3.04
CA VAL A 87 8.16 9.16 -3.59
C VAL A 87 8.63 10.41 -2.85
N ALA A 88 9.72 10.27 -2.09
CA ALA A 88 10.23 11.30 -1.20
C ALA A 88 11.46 12.04 -1.76
N GLY A 89 11.85 11.74 -3.00
CA GLY A 89 12.97 12.31 -3.74
C GLY A 89 13.41 11.41 -4.90
N PRO A 90 14.40 11.83 -5.70
CA PRO A 90 14.96 10.99 -6.77
C PRO A 90 15.54 9.70 -6.17
N ASN A 91 15.02 8.55 -6.62
CA ASN A 91 15.34 7.21 -6.13
C ASN A 91 15.15 6.99 -4.61
N ARG A 92 14.50 7.93 -3.91
CA ARG A 92 14.28 7.86 -2.46
C ARG A 92 12.80 7.76 -2.15
N PHE A 93 12.36 6.62 -1.65
CA PHE A 93 10.95 6.33 -1.40
C PHE A 93 10.74 6.02 0.08
N VAL A 94 9.53 6.29 0.57
CA VAL A 94 9.08 5.82 1.88
C VAL A 94 7.88 4.89 1.69
N GLY A 95 7.79 3.88 2.55
CA GLY A 95 6.77 2.86 2.51
C GLY A 95 6.27 2.45 3.89
N SER A 96 5.19 1.68 3.90
CA SER A 96 4.61 1.00 5.06
C SER A 96 3.80 -0.22 4.59
N GLY A 97 3.33 -1.03 5.54
CA GLY A 97 2.52 -2.23 5.29
C GLY A 97 3.12 -3.46 5.96
N HIS A 98 3.11 -4.60 5.27
CA HIS A 98 3.51 -5.89 5.81
C HIS A 98 4.74 -6.46 5.10
N PRO A 99 5.60 -7.20 5.80
CA PRO A 99 6.79 -7.79 5.20
C PRO A 99 6.47 -8.80 4.10
N ASP A 100 7.46 -9.05 3.24
CA ASP A 100 7.46 -10.27 2.43
C ASP A 100 7.47 -11.48 3.38
N LEU A 101 6.62 -12.48 3.08
CA LEU A 101 6.44 -13.69 3.88
C LEU A 101 7.73 -14.51 4.06
N ARG A 102 8.76 -14.25 3.25
CA ARG A 102 10.08 -14.89 3.35
C ARG A 102 10.99 -14.24 4.40
N THR A 103 10.59 -13.12 4.99
CA THR A 103 11.40 -12.38 5.96
C THR A 103 10.91 -12.62 7.40
N ASP A 104 11.81 -12.49 8.37
CA ASP A 104 11.51 -12.64 9.81
C ASP A 104 11.21 -11.28 10.48
N LEU A 105 10.56 -10.37 9.75
CA LEU A 105 10.20 -9.06 10.26
C LEU A 105 8.85 -9.12 11.00
N PRO A 106 8.59 -8.20 11.95
CA PRO A 106 7.27 -8.05 12.55
C PRO A 106 6.20 -7.81 11.48
N PRO A 107 4.93 -8.20 11.73
CA PRO A 107 3.87 -8.12 10.73
C PRO A 107 3.59 -6.69 10.27
N LEU A 108 3.92 -5.67 11.06
CA LEU A 108 3.75 -4.27 10.69
C LEU A 108 5.12 -3.64 10.46
N LEU A 109 5.37 -3.09 9.27
CA LEU A 109 6.67 -2.52 8.91
C LEU A 109 6.90 -1.12 9.51
N GLY A 110 5.86 -0.44 10.00
CA GLY A 110 5.96 0.95 10.42
C GLY A 110 6.36 1.84 9.24
N LEU A 111 7.30 2.76 9.44
CA LEU A 111 7.89 3.52 8.34
C LEU A 111 9.19 2.86 7.88
N ILE A 112 9.26 2.52 6.60
CA ILE A 112 10.47 2.05 5.91
C ILE A 112 10.90 3.05 4.83
N GLU A 113 12.18 3.05 4.48
CA GLU A 113 12.75 3.86 3.39
C GLU A 113 13.58 3.00 2.44
N SER A 114 13.49 3.36 1.17
CA SER A 114 14.39 2.94 0.11
C SER A 114 15.18 4.13 -0.40
N THR A 115 16.45 3.91 -0.73
CA THR A 115 17.35 4.91 -1.35
C THR A 115 17.88 4.46 -2.72
N ASP A 116 17.32 3.37 -3.25
CA ASP A 116 17.73 2.70 -4.49
C ASP A 116 16.55 2.41 -5.43
N ALA A 117 15.55 3.31 -5.40
CA ALA A 117 14.31 3.24 -6.17
C ALA A 117 13.45 1.99 -5.88
N GLY A 118 13.34 1.62 -4.60
CA GLY A 118 12.46 0.56 -4.12
C GLY A 118 13.04 -0.85 -4.21
N ARG A 119 14.33 -1.00 -4.58
CA ARG A 119 14.98 -2.32 -4.69
C ARG A 119 15.29 -2.93 -3.33
N SER A 120 15.61 -2.11 -2.34
CA SER A 120 15.77 -2.53 -0.95
C SER A 120 15.16 -1.52 0.02
N TRP A 121 14.75 -2.02 1.19
CA TRP A 121 14.05 -1.24 2.21
C TRP A 121 14.70 -1.39 3.57
N LYS A 122 14.73 -0.30 4.33
CA LYS A 122 15.24 -0.27 5.72
C LYS A 122 14.21 0.36 6.65
N PRO A 123 13.99 -0.19 7.86
CA PRO A 123 13.16 0.45 8.87
C PRO A 123 13.73 1.81 9.27
N ILE A 124 12.85 2.82 9.38
CA ILE A 124 13.15 4.11 10.01
C ILE A 124 12.62 4.11 11.45
N SER A 125 11.33 3.82 11.62
CA SER A 125 10.64 3.92 12.92
C SER A 125 9.33 3.14 12.92
N LEU A 126 8.74 2.97 14.11
CA LEU A 126 7.45 2.32 14.32
C LEU A 126 7.34 0.88 13.79
N LEU A 127 8.48 0.19 13.60
CA LEU A 127 8.52 -1.22 13.24
C LEU A 127 7.76 -2.04 14.30
N GLY A 128 6.83 -2.88 13.84
CA GLY A 128 5.91 -3.68 14.66
C GLY A 128 4.80 -2.88 15.34
N LYS A 129 4.64 -1.58 15.06
CA LYS A 129 3.75 -0.68 15.81
C LYS A 129 2.70 0.04 14.99
N ALA A 130 2.95 0.33 13.71
CA ALA A 130 2.04 1.10 12.87
C ALA A 130 1.89 0.50 11.47
N ASP A 131 0.69 0.65 10.91
CA ASP A 131 0.35 0.24 9.55
C ASP A 131 -0.24 1.45 8.80
N PHE A 132 0.61 2.15 8.04
CA PHE A 132 0.18 3.37 7.37
C PHE A 132 -0.46 3.06 6.02
N HIS A 133 -1.78 3.19 5.94
CA HIS A 133 -2.53 3.06 4.68
C HIS A 133 -2.58 4.37 3.89
N VAL A 134 -2.39 5.50 4.59
CA VAL A 134 -2.10 6.79 3.95
C VAL A 134 -0.72 7.21 4.38
N LEU A 135 0.20 7.36 3.43
CA LEU A 135 1.57 7.82 3.68
C LEU A 135 1.95 8.89 2.66
N ARG A 136 2.31 10.08 3.15
CA ARG A 136 2.63 11.24 2.30
C ARG A 136 3.88 11.95 2.78
N SER A 137 4.84 12.11 1.88
CA SER A 137 6.03 12.91 2.13
C SER A 137 5.91 14.30 1.50
N ALA A 138 6.35 15.33 2.23
CA ALA A 138 6.42 16.70 1.75
C ALA A 138 7.69 17.38 2.32
N GLY A 139 8.79 17.28 1.56
CA GLY A 139 10.11 17.73 2.02
C GLY A 139 10.58 16.90 3.23
N ARG A 140 10.70 17.55 4.39
CA ARG A 140 11.04 16.87 5.66
C ARG A 140 9.82 16.35 6.42
N PHE A 141 8.61 16.75 6.03
CA PHE A 141 7.40 16.29 6.70
C PHE A 141 6.96 14.93 6.15
N VAL A 142 6.45 14.08 7.04
CA VAL A 142 5.75 12.85 6.69
C VAL A 142 4.43 12.82 7.44
N TYR A 143 3.34 12.61 6.71
CA TYR A 143 2.02 12.36 7.27
C TYR A 143 1.72 10.87 7.09
N GLY A 144 1.31 10.22 8.16
CA GLY A 144 0.91 8.81 8.18
C GLY A 144 -0.44 8.66 8.86
N PHE A 145 -1.41 8.05 8.19
CA PHE A 145 -2.64 7.59 8.85
C PHE A 145 -2.51 6.11 9.17
N ASP A 146 -2.35 5.80 10.46
CA ASP A 146 -2.23 4.44 10.97
C ASP A 146 -3.63 3.82 11.06
N ALA A 147 -3.93 2.92 10.12
CA ALA A 147 -5.24 2.29 9.99
C ALA A 147 -5.53 1.32 11.14
N SER A 148 -4.49 0.68 11.70
CA SER A 148 -4.64 -0.28 12.80
C SER A 148 -5.15 0.36 14.08
N ASN A 149 -4.87 1.65 14.28
CA ASN A 149 -5.23 2.35 15.50
C ASN A 149 -6.06 3.63 15.27
N ALA A 150 -6.42 3.93 14.01
CA ALA A 150 -7.14 5.13 13.60
C ALA A 150 -6.48 6.45 14.06
N ARG A 151 -5.16 6.57 13.89
CA ARG A 151 -4.39 7.76 14.34
C ARG A 151 -3.71 8.45 13.18
N LEU A 152 -3.82 9.78 13.13
CA LEU A 152 -2.98 10.60 12.26
C LEU A 152 -1.68 10.90 12.99
N LEU A 153 -0.57 10.47 12.41
CA LEU A 153 0.78 10.76 12.89
C LEU A 153 1.45 11.73 11.92
N VAL A 154 2.06 12.77 12.46
CA VAL A 154 2.81 13.77 11.68
C VAL A 154 4.23 13.84 12.19
N SER A 155 5.18 13.61 11.29
CA SER A 155 6.60 13.72 11.57
C SER A 155 7.17 14.97 10.89
N PRO A 156 7.85 15.86 11.62
CA PRO A 156 8.54 16.99 11.01
C PRO A 156 9.96 16.63 10.53
N ASP A 157 10.48 15.41 10.74
CA ASP A 157 11.90 15.09 10.60
C ASP A 157 12.20 13.81 9.80
N ARG A 158 11.43 13.61 8.72
CA ARG A 158 11.49 12.47 7.81
C ARG A 158 11.14 11.15 8.49
N GLY A 159 10.21 11.18 9.44
CA GLY A 159 9.69 10.00 10.11
C GLY A 159 10.56 9.47 11.25
N ARG A 160 11.49 10.26 11.78
CA ARG A 160 12.32 9.82 12.92
C ARG A 160 11.57 9.99 14.24
N THR A 161 10.87 11.11 14.38
CA THR A 161 9.97 11.40 15.50
C THR A 161 8.58 11.71 14.99
N TRP A 162 7.58 11.35 15.79
CA TRP A 162 6.17 11.46 15.42
C TRP A 162 5.39 12.20 16.50
N GLN A 163 4.41 12.96 16.05
CA GLN A 163 3.44 13.60 16.91
C GLN A 163 2.06 13.14 16.47
N GLU A 164 1.28 12.65 17.43
CA GLU A 164 -0.11 12.29 17.17
C GLU A 164 -0.94 13.56 16.98
N ARG A 165 -1.83 13.52 16.00
CA ARG A 165 -2.77 14.58 15.64
C ARG A 165 -4.16 14.01 15.63
N ARG A 166 -5.12 14.84 16.00
CA ARG A 166 -6.53 14.51 15.85
C ARG A 166 -6.90 14.68 14.38
N ALA A 167 -7.15 13.56 13.69
CA ALA A 167 -7.77 13.59 12.37
C ALA A 167 -9.17 14.21 12.48
N PRO A 168 -9.67 14.92 11.44
CA PRO A 168 -11.04 15.45 11.45
C PRO A 168 -12.08 14.32 11.52
N GLU A 169 -11.77 13.18 10.91
CA GLU A 169 -12.52 11.92 10.90
C GLU A 169 -11.60 10.81 10.32
N PRO A 170 -12.04 9.54 10.19
CA PRO A 170 -11.30 8.54 9.42
C PRO A 170 -11.06 9.01 7.98
N LEU A 171 -9.81 8.90 7.52
CA LEU A 171 -9.39 9.49 6.25
C LEU A 171 -9.39 8.43 5.13
N LEU A 172 -9.94 8.81 3.98
CA LEU A 172 -9.70 8.13 2.70
C LEU A 172 -8.31 8.46 2.17
N ASP A 173 -7.94 9.75 2.23
CA ASP A 173 -6.66 10.23 1.73
C ASP A 173 -6.26 11.55 2.42
N LEU A 174 -4.98 11.92 2.30
CA LEU A 174 -4.44 13.20 2.72
C LEU A 174 -3.35 13.61 1.72
N VAL A 175 -3.17 14.90 1.48
CA VAL A 175 -2.03 15.46 0.75
C VAL A 175 -1.53 16.73 1.42
N ALA A 176 -0.22 16.94 1.43
CA ALA A 176 0.41 18.17 1.91
C ALA A 176 0.88 19.02 0.73
N ARG A 177 0.80 20.34 0.88
CA ARG A 177 1.17 21.30 -0.17
C ARG A 177 2.68 21.32 -0.37
N ALA A 178 3.12 21.11 -1.61
CA ALA A 178 4.51 21.32 -2.01
C ALA A 178 4.99 22.74 -1.62
N GLY A 179 6.18 22.84 -1.01
CA GLY A 179 6.77 24.10 -0.56
C GLY A 179 6.16 24.71 0.72
N LYS A 180 4.97 24.27 1.17
CA LYS A 180 4.35 24.67 2.44
C LYS A 180 3.75 23.46 3.15
N PRO A 181 4.60 22.54 3.67
CA PRO A 181 4.17 21.21 4.08
C PRO A 181 3.24 21.17 5.29
N THR A 182 3.06 22.26 6.04
CA THR A 182 2.05 22.36 7.12
C THR A 182 0.65 22.64 6.59
N THR A 183 0.50 23.03 5.31
CA THR A 183 -0.80 23.12 4.66
C THR A 183 -1.16 21.76 4.08
N ALA A 184 -2.26 21.18 4.52
CA ALA A 184 -2.71 19.86 4.09
C ALA A 184 -4.21 19.87 3.74
N ILE A 185 -4.60 19.02 2.80
CA ILE A 185 -5.99 18.67 2.53
C ILE A 185 -6.17 17.21 2.92
N ALA A 186 -7.23 16.92 3.67
CA ALA A 186 -7.64 15.57 4.01
C ALA A 186 -9.00 15.29 3.34
N SER A 187 -9.16 14.09 2.82
CA SER A 187 -10.44 13.58 2.31
C SER A 187 -11.00 12.58 3.31
N GLY A 188 -12.15 12.88 3.88
CA GLY A 188 -12.99 11.95 4.65
C GLY A 188 -14.32 11.76 3.91
N SER A 189 -15.43 11.96 4.60
CA SER A 189 -16.78 12.14 4.05
C SER A 189 -16.91 13.42 3.21
N VAL A 190 -16.14 14.46 3.57
CA VAL A 190 -15.95 15.71 2.83
C VAL A 190 -14.46 16.07 2.79
N LEU A 191 -14.11 17.19 2.15
CA LEU A 191 -12.76 17.72 2.21
C LEU A 191 -12.54 18.62 3.42
N TYR A 192 -11.36 18.51 4.01
CA TYR A 192 -10.89 19.32 5.13
C TYR A 192 -9.56 19.96 4.80
N ARG A 193 -9.30 21.12 5.39
CA ARG A 193 -8.02 21.82 5.26
C ARG A 193 -7.40 22.07 6.62
N SER A 194 -6.11 21.82 6.72
CA SER A 194 -5.26 22.28 7.81
C SER A 194 -4.20 23.25 7.26
N ALA A 195 -3.83 24.24 8.06
CA ALA A 195 -2.73 25.18 7.77
C ALA A 195 -1.54 25.03 8.73
N ASP A 196 -1.68 24.18 9.76
CA ASP A 196 -0.79 24.05 10.91
C ASP A 196 -0.27 22.61 11.09
N GLY A 197 -0.28 21.81 10.03
CA GLY A 197 0.25 20.45 10.04
C GLY A 197 -0.66 19.42 10.70
N GLY A 198 -1.97 19.65 10.62
CA GLY A 198 -3.00 18.75 11.14
C GLY A 198 -3.34 18.96 12.62
N GLU A 199 -2.90 20.06 13.24
CA GLU A 199 -3.31 20.42 14.60
C GLU A 199 -4.79 20.82 14.62
N THR A 200 -5.19 21.62 13.62
CA THR A 200 -6.59 22.02 13.43
C THR A 200 -7.04 21.82 12.00
N TRP A 201 -8.35 21.60 11.84
CA TRP A 201 -9.00 21.33 10.56
C TRP A 201 -10.22 22.22 10.38
N SER A 202 -10.38 22.77 9.18
CA SER A 202 -11.58 23.48 8.73
C SER A 202 -12.25 22.67 7.63
N VAL A 203 -13.58 22.60 7.66
CA VAL A 203 -14.38 21.94 6.62
C VAL A 203 -14.34 22.79 5.34
N LEU A 204 -13.97 22.18 4.21
CA LEU A 204 -14.12 22.78 2.88
C LEU A 204 -15.43 22.35 2.20
N GLY A 205 -15.97 21.19 2.56
CA GLY A 205 -17.13 20.58 1.91
C GLY A 205 -16.72 19.76 0.68
N GLY A 206 -17.61 19.65 -0.30
CA GLY A 206 -17.37 18.86 -1.51
C GLY A 206 -17.49 17.35 -1.31
N GLU A 207 -17.10 16.60 -2.34
CA GLU A 207 -17.16 15.14 -2.37
C GLU A 207 -15.84 14.53 -1.86
N ALA A 208 -15.90 13.33 -1.30
CA ALA A 208 -14.72 12.52 -0.99
C ALA A 208 -14.01 12.05 -2.26
N GLY A 209 -12.68 11.94 -2.23
CA GLY A 209 -11.90 11.38 -3.32
C GLY A 209 -10.40 11.26 -3.02
N TYR A 210 -9.69 10.60 -3.93
CA TYR A 210 -8.23 10.53 -3.88
C TYR A 210 -7.61 11.84 -4.35
N LEU A 211 -6.52 12.24 -3.71
CA LEU A 211 -5.94 13.58 -3.87
C LEU A 211 -4.50 13.49 -4.39
N ALA A 212 -4.09 14.48 -5.20
CA ALA A 212 -2.69 14.68 -5.56
C ALA A 212 -2.36 16.16 -5.59
N TRP A 213 -1.33 16.59 -4.84
CA TRP A 213 -0.92 18.01 -4.79
C TRP A 213 0.53 18.24 -5.28
N PRO A 214 0.84 17.91 -6.54
CA PRO A 214 2.22 17.96 -7.05
C PRO A 214 2.81 19.38 -7.13
N ARG A 215 1.98 20.43 -7.25
CA ARG A 215 2.43 21.82 -7.32
C ARG A 215 1.55 22.74 -6.47
N PRO A 216 2.07 23.86 -5.95
CA PRO A 216 1.31 24.74 -5.05
C PRO A 216 -0.03 25.26 -5.60
N ASP A 217 -0.21 25.26 -6.92
CA ASP A 217 -1.35 25.75 -7.70
C ASP A 217 -2.04 24.63 -8.52
N ARG A 218 -1.72 23.37 -8.25
CA ARG A 218 -2.32 22.19 -8.90
C ARG A 218 -2.60 21.12 -7.86
N LEU A 219 -3.77 21.21 -7.24
CA LEU A 219 -4.35 20.14 -6.45
C LEU A 219 -5.35 19.40 -7.35
N PHE A 220 -5.23 18.08 -7.44
CA PHE A 220 -6.14 17.22 -8.19
C PHE A 220 -6.95 16.36 -7.24
N GLN A 221 -8.16 16.02 -7.67
CA GLN A 221 -9.02 15.06 -7.01
C GLN A 221 -9.60 14.10 -8.05
N VAL A 222 -9.72 12.82 -7.68
CA VAL A 222 -10.55 11.84 -8.38
C VAL A 222 -11.63 11.38 -7.41
N VAL A 223 -12.89 11.66 -7.74
CA VAL A 223 -14.05 11.30 -6.90
C VAL A 223 -14.61 9.93 -7.30
N GLY A 224 -15.51 9.36 -6.49
CA GLY A 224 -16.05 8.01 -6.69
C GLY A 224 -16.77 7.77 -8.03
N SER A 225 -17.20 8.83 -8.72
CA SER A 225 -17.76 8.73 -10.08
C SER A 225 -16.69 8.59 -11.19
N GLY A 226 -15.40 8.63 -10.84
CA GLY A 226 -14.28 8.63 -11.79
C GLY A 226 -13.97 10.02 -12.38
N ARG A 227 -14.75 11.05 -12.03
CA ARG A 227 -14.48 12.42 -12.47
C ARG A 227 -13.19 12.94 -11.84
N VAL A 228 -12.32 13.47 -12.68
CA VAL A 228 -11.11 14.19 -12.27
C VAL A 228 -11.46 15.67 -12.16
N GLN A 229 -10.94 16.34 -11.13
CA GLN A 229 -11.07 17.77 -10.93
C GLN A 229 -9.74 18.38 -10.52
N VAL A 230 -9.57 19.66 -10.81
CA VAL A 230 -8.40 20.46 -10.42
C VAL A 230 -8.83 21.69 -9.62
N SER A 231 -8.06 21.98 -8.59
CA SER A 231 -8.13 23.20 -7.80
C SER A 231 -6.81 23.97 -7.89
N ARG A 232 -6.91 25.28 -8.09
CA ARG A 232 -5.75 26.20 -8.13
C ARG A 232 -5.59 27.02 -6.85
N ASP A 233 -6.58 26.98 -5.96
CA ASP A 233 -6.67 27.78 -4.74
C ASP A 233 -6.59 26.93 -3.46
N GLY A 234 -6.15 25.67 -3.58
CA GLY A 234 -5.92 24.79 -2.44
C GLY A 234 -7.21 24.19 -1.89
N GLY A 235 -8.12 23.80 -2.79
CA GLY A 235 -9.34 23.06 -2.49
C GLY A 235 -10.57 23.93 -2.25
N ALA A 236 -10.47 25.25 -2.37
CA ALA A 236 -11.61 26.14 -2.17
C ALA A 236 -12.58 26.12 -3.36
N THR A 237 -12.04 26.02 -4.57
CA THR A 237 -12.83 25.82 -5.80
C THR A 237 -12.24 24.72 -6.67
N TRP A 238 -13.11 24.05 -7.42
CA TRP A 238 -12.78 22.92 -8.27
C TRP A 238 -13.38 23.09 -9.67
N THR A 239 -12.60 22.75 -10.69
CA THR A 239 -13.06 22.66 -12.08
C THR A 239 -12.75 21.26 -12.63
N PRO A 240 -13.54 20.75 -13.59
CA PRO A 240 -13.12 19.59 -14.39
C PRO A 240 -11.75 19.79 -15.03
#